data_AF-U5TSE5-F1
#
_entry.id   AF-U5TSE5-F1
#
_cell.length_a   1.000
_cell.length_b   1.000
_cell.length_c   1.000
_cell.angle_alpha   90.00
_cell.angle_beta   90.00
_cell.angle_gamma   90.00
#
_symmetry.space_group_name_H-M   'P 1'
#
loop_
_entity.id
_entity.type
_entity.pdbx_description
1 polymer ?
#
loop_
_entity_poly.entity_id
_entity_poly.type
_entity_poly.pdbx_seq_one_letter_code
_entity_poly.pdbx_strand_id
1 'polypeptide(L)' 'CTRVYTTTPRKPNSALRKVARVKLTSQVEVTAYIPGEGHNLQEHSMVLVRGGRVKDLPGVRYKIIRGSLDTQ' A
#
# COMPACT_ATOMS: atom_id res chain seq x y z
N CYS A 1 -8.72 -2.63 -4.72
CA CYS A 1 -7.27 -2.87 -4.88
C CYS A 1 -7.08 -3.86 -6.02
N THR A 2 -6.03 -3.70 -6.81
CA THR A 2 -5.79 -4.52 -8.01
C THR A 2 -4.93 -5.73 -7.70
N ARG A 3 -3.92 -5.58 -6.82
CA ARG A 3 -3.06 -6.68 -6.37
C ARG A 3 -2.42 -6.33 -5.05
N VAL A 4 -2.25 -7.30 -4.15
CA VAL A 4 -1.45 -7.16 -2.93
C VAL A 4 -0.20 -8.03 -3.05
N TYR A 5 0.96 -7.48 -2.71
CA TYR A 5 2.23 -8.21 -2.76
C TYR A 5 3.24 -7.62 -1.77
N THR A 6 4.33 -8.33 -1.56
CA THR A 6 5.43 -7.88 -0.68
C THR A 6 6.62 -7.40 -1.51
N THR A 7 7.27 -6.33 -1.07
CA THR A 7 8.49 -5.80 -1.68
C THR A 7 9.59 -5.63 -0.65
N THR A 8 10.83 -5.87 -1.08
CA THR A 8 12.01 -5.63 -0.26
C THR A 8 12.41 -4.15 -0.34
N PRO A 9 12.74 -3.51 0.79
CA PRO A 9 13.20 -2.13 0.83
C PRO A 9 14.60 -1.96 0.24
N ARG A 10 14.99 -0.70 0.02
CA ARG A 10 16.37 -0.35 -0.35
C ARG A 10 17.31 -0.65 0.84
N LYS A 11 18.50 -1.20 0.56
CA LYS A 11 19.62 -1.25 1.52
C LYS A 11 19.82 0.14 2.15
N PRO A 12 20.07 0.29 3.47
CA PRO A 12 20.57 -0.70 4.43
C PRO A 12 19.49 -1.53 5.15
N ASN A 13 18.21 -1.20 4.96
CA ASN A 13 17.14 -1.82 5.73
C ASN A 13 16.78 -3.19 5.15
N SER A 14 16.51 -4.16 6.02
CA SER A 14 16.01 -5.50 5.66
C SER A 14 14.64 -5.73 6.29
N ALA A 15 13.62 -5.96 5.47
CA ALA A 15 12.26 -6.34 5.89
C ALA A 15 11.44 -6.77 4.66
N LEU A 16 10.30 -7.40 4.88
CA LEU A 16 9.27 -7.54 3.86
C LEU A 16 8.22 -6.45 4.08
N ARG A 17 8.10 -5.52 3.14
CA ARG A 17 7.08 -4.47 3.18
C ARG A 17 5.86 -4.92 2.37
N LYS A 18 4.68 -4.87 2.99
CA LYS A 18 3.41 -5.18 2.32
C LYS A 18 2.95 -3.94 1.54
N VAL A 19 2.69 -4.11 0.26
CA VAL A 19 2.26 -3.06 -0.66
C VAL A 19 1.05 -3.53 -1.48
N ALA A 20 0.21 -2.59 -1.88
CA ALA A 20 -0.91 -2.85 -2.76
C ALA A 20 -0.83 -1.95 -4.00
N ARG A 21 -1.14 -2.51 -5.16
CA ARG A 21 -1.54 -1.74 -6.34
C ARG A 21 -2.99 -1.36 -6.20
N VAL A 22 -3.28 -0.07 -6.34
CA VAL A 22 -4.61 0.51 -6.18
C VAL A 22 -4.87 1.37 -7.41
N LYS A 23 -6.02 1.15 -8.05
CA LYS A 23 -6.54 2.06 -9.07
C LYS A 23 -7.35 3.14 -8.35
N LEU A 24 -6.94 4.40 -8.52
CA LEU A 24 -7.67 5.54 -7.99
C LEU A 24 -8.95 5.76 -8.80
N THR A 25 -9.89 6.51 -8.24
CA THR A 25 -11.08 6.99 -8.96
C THR A 25 -10.71 7.88 -10.14
N SER A 26 -9.54 8.53 -10.10
CA SER A 26 -8.94 9.25 -11.22
C SER A 26 -8.36 8.35 -12.34
N GLN A 27 -8.64 7.04 -12.31
CA GLN A 27 -8.18 6.02 -13.25
C GLN A 27 -6.66 5.73 -13.24
N VAL A 28 -5.88 6.46 -12.46
CA VAL A 28 -4.43 6.25 -12.31
C VAL A 28 -4.15 5.06 -11.39
N GLU A 29 -3.25 4.17 -11.81
CA GLU A 29 -2.72 3.11 -10.97
C GLU A 29 -1.58 3.62 -10.10
N VAL A 30 -1.69 3.44 -8.79
CA VAL A 30 -0.69 3.82 -7.82
C VAL A 30 -0.31 2.64 -6.95
N THR A 31 0.94 2.64 -6.49
CA THR A 31 1.40 1.70 -5.46
C THR A 31 1.32 2.38 -4.10
N ALA A 32 0.58 1.78 -3.19
CA ALA A 32 0.38 2.26 -1.83
C ALA A 32 0.93 1.27 -0.80
N TYR A 33 1.54 1.81 0.25
CA TYR A 33 2.03 1.03 1.38
C TYR A 33 0.90 0.70 2.36
N ILE A 34 0.89 -0.55 2.85
CA ILE A 34 -0.04 -0.99 3.88
C ILE A 34 0.67 -0.86 5.24
N PRO A 35 0.26 0.08 6.10
CA PRO A 35 0.89 0.28 7.41
C PRO A 35 0.41 -0.75 8.44
N GLY A 36 1.16 -0.88 9.54
CA GLY A 36 0.83 -1.76 10.66
C GLY A 36 1.12 -3.24 10.40
N GLU A 37 0.64 -4.07 11.31
CA GLU A 37 0.78 -5.53 11.26
C GLU A 37 -0.50 -6.17 10.73
N GLY A 38 -0.35 -7.19 9.88
CA GLY A 38 -1.48 -7.83 9.20
C GLY A 38 -2.26 -6.90 8.24
N HIS A 39 -3.05 -7.49 7.35
CA HIS A 39 -4.11 -6.82 6.60
C HIS A 39 -5.11 -7.87 6.12
N ASN A 40 -6.38 -7.49 6.01
CA ASN A 40 -7.43 -8.33 5.42
C ASN A 40 -7.77 -7.94 3.96
N LEU A 41 -6.85 -7.26 3.27
CA LEU A 41 -7.06 -6.81 1.90
C LEU A 41 -7.02 -7.96 0.90
N GLN A 42 -8.06 -8.03 0.07
CA GLN A 42 -8.18 -8.97 -1.03
C GLN A 42 -8.12 -8.22 -2.37
N GLU A 43 -8.23 -8.94 -3.48
CA GLU A 43 -8.46 -8.28 -4.77
C GLU A 43 -9.85 -7.61 -4.75
N HIS A 44 -10.00 -6.50 -5.48
CA HIS A 44 -11.21 -5.68 -5.56
C HIS A 44 -11.68 -4.94 -4.29
N SER A 45 -11.04 -5.08 -3.13
CA SER A 45 -11.46 -4.33 -1.92
C SER A 45 -11.33 -2.80 -2.08
N MET A 46 -12.22 -2.04 -1.45
CA MET A 46 -12.19 -0.59 -1.47
C MET A 46 -11.29 -0.05 -0.37
N VAL A 47 -10.36 0.84 -0.73
CA VAL A 47 -9.35 1.38 0.20
C VAL A 47 -9.22 2.88 0.05
N LEU A 48 -9.01 3.56 1.18
CA LEU A 48 -8.70 4.97 1.19
C LEU A 48 -7.19 5.17 1.26
N VAL A 49 -6.67 6.09 0.44
CA VAL A 49 -5.24 6.31 0.30
C VAL A 49 -4.92 7.75 0.65
N ARG A 50 -3.85 7.97 1.43
CA ARG A 50 -3.28 9.28 1.71
C ARG A 50 -1.91 9.47 1.07
N GLY A 51 -1.57 10.73 0.82
CA GLY A 51 -0.22 11.14 0.48
C GLY A 51 0.75 10.84 1.62
N GLY A 52 1.89 10.23 1.31
CA GLY A 52 2.89 9.91 2.31
C GLY A 52 4.01 9.06 1.75
N ARG A 53 5.19 9.65 1.57
CA ARG A 53 6.37 8.91 1.09
C ARG A 53 6.80 7.87 2.11
N VAL A 54 7.04 6.64 1.65
CA VAL A 54 7.78 5.64 2.42
C VAL A 54 9.24 5.79 2.07
N LYS A 55 10.07 6.12 3.06
CA LYS A 55 11.51 6.38 2.84
C LYS A 55 12.25 5.14 2.31
N ASP A 56 11.83 3.96 2.75
CA ASP A 56 12.49 2.69 2.47
C ASP A 56 12.20 2.13 1.07
N LEU A 57 11.08 2.51 0.47
CA LEU A 57 10.59 1.92 -0.78
C LEU A 57 10.66 2.95 -1.91
N PRO A 58 11.47 2.72 -2.96
CA PRO A 58 11.46 3.58 -4.14
C PRO A 58 10.11 3.46 -4.86
N GLY A 59 9.56 4.59 -5.31
CA GLY A 59 8.30 4.63 -6.06
C GLY A 59 7.02 4.59 -5.22
N VAL A 60 7.08 4.25 -3.93
CA VAL A 60 5.89 4.21 -3.05
C VAL A 60 5.70 5.56 -2.36
N ARG A 61 4.81 6.37 -2.93
CA ARG A 61 4.52 7.75 -2.47
C ARG A 61 3.22 7.87 -1.68
N TYR A 62 2.49 6.77 -1.55
CA TYR A 62 1.17 6.72 -0.95
C TYR A 62 1.10 5.70 0.17
N LYS A 63 0.24 5.95 1.16
CA LYS A 63 -0.05 5.03 2.27
C LYS A 63 -1.56 4.79 2.33
N ILE A 64 -1.96 3.55 2.56
CA ILE A 64 -3.36 3.22 2.85
C ILE A 64 -3.70 3.72 4.26
N ILE A 65 -4.87 4.32 4.41
CA ILE A 65 -5.44 4.68 5.73
C ILE A 65 -6.13 3.43 6.26
N ARG A 66 -5.79 2.98 7.47
CA ARG A 66 -6.49 1.90 8.18
C ARG A 66 -7.68 2.44 8.96
N GLY A 67 -8.65 1.58 9.25
CA GLY A 67 -9.87 1.94 9.97
C GLY A 67 -10.87 2.71 9.11
N SER A 68 -10.73 2.61 7.79
CA SER A 68 -11.64 3.23 6.82
C SER A 68 -11.94 2.27 5.67
N LEU A 69 -13.19 2.20 5.22
CA LEU A 69 -13.66 1.22 4.22
C LEU A 69 -13.30 -0.22 4.64
N ASP A 70 -12.80 -1.05 3.73
CA ASP A 70 -12.54 -2.48 3.96
C ASP A 70 -11.19 -2.75 4.66
N THR A 71 -10.48 -1.70 5.10
CA THR A 71 -9.16 -1.83 5.72
C THR A 71 -9.26 -1.96 7.24
N GLN A 72 -9.39 -3.21 7.71
CA GLN A 72 -9.14 -3.58 9.10
C GLN A 72 -7.65 -3.91 9.32
#